data_AF-A0A1Y3TJF6-F1
#
_entry.id   AF-A0A1Y3TJF6-F1
#
_cell.length_a   1.000
_cell.length_b   1.000
_cell.length_c   1.000
_cell.angle_alpha   90.00
_cell.angle_beta   90.00
_cell.angle_gamma   90.00
#
_symmetry.space_group_name_H-M   'P 1'
#
loop_
_entity.id
_entity.type
_entity.pdbx_description
1 polymer ?
#
loop_
_entity_poly.entity_id
_entity_poly.type
_entity_poly.pdbx_seq_one_letter_code
_entity_poly.pdbx_strand_id
1 'polypeptide(L)'
;MKKLRYERVLLVGVILCLLIGTIGYMYCHRSRYYEYQGAMTTYIGTYHKDEKIYTFDFKGFQKDDQYYLSLNDLYNWFVIQDQNAKVYVDYGKHTMVYQLHDVTYHIDFGRDEIRYNGNCINVSKNNQHIYISHKNIYLSVYYIEKILLKNENQIKIENKTAIIS
;
A
#
# COMPACT_ATOMS: atom_id res chain seq x y z
N MET A 1 8.80 33.56 48.88
CA MET A 1 9.38 32.30 48.35
C MET A 1 8.37 31.23 47.89
N LYS A 2 7.16 31.11 48.46
CA LYS A 2 6.18 30.06 48.03
C LYS A 2 5.64 30.21 46.60
N LYS A 3 5.42 31.45 46.14
CA LYS A 3 4.89 31.76 44.79
C LYS A 3 5.81 31.32 43.65
N LEU A 4 7.12 31.59 43.79
CA LEU A 4 8.19 31.16 42.87
C LEU A 4 8.35 29.63 42.80
N ARG A 5 8.04 28.90 43.90
CA ARG A 5 8.01 27.43 43.90
C ARG A 5 6.77 26.90 43.18
N TYR A 6 5.61 27.52 43.39
CA TYR A 6 4.36 27.13 42.75
C TYR A 6 4.39 27.33 41.23
N GLU A 7 4.89 28.48 40.75
CA GLU A 7 5.04 28.75 39.32
C GLU A 7 5.99 27.75 38.64
N ARG A 8 7.09 27.37 39.30
CA ARG A 8 8.00 26.33 38.79
C ARG A 8 7.35 24.96 38.73
N VAL A 9 6.56 24.58 39.74
CA VAL A 9 5.81 23.30 39.74
C VAL A 9 4.75 23.28 38.64
N LEU A 10 4.05 24.39 38.43
CA LEU A 10 3.03 24.51 37.39
C LEU A 10 3.66 24.45 35.99
N LEU A 11 4.81 25.12 35.79
CA LEU A 11 5.57 25.06 34.54
C LEU A 11 6.09 23.65 34.24
N VAL A 12 6.61 22.93 35.24
CA VAL A 12 7.03 21.52 35.09
C VAL A 12 5.83 20.63 34.74
N GLY A 13 4.66 20.86 35.36
CA GLY A 13 3.44 20.14 35.06
C GLY A 13 2.97 20.34 33.60
N VAL A 14 3.00 21.58 33.10
CA VAL A 14 2.66 21.88 31.70
C VAL A 14 3.63 21.21 30.73
N ILE A 15 4.94 21.25 31.01
CA ILE A 15 5.95 20.57 30.17
C ILE A 15 5.71 19.04 30.16
N LEU A 16 5.41 18.44 31.31
CA LEU A 16 5.12 17.01 31.39
C LEU A 16 3.88 16.64 30.57
N CYS A 17 2.81 17.42 30.65
CA CYS A 17 1.60 17.22 29.86
C CYS A 17 1.88 17.33 28.35
N LEU A 18 2.69 18.30 27.92
CA LEU A 18 3.10 18.43 26.53
C LEU A 18 3.89 17.21 26.06
N LEU A 19 4.87 16.75 26.86
CA LEU A 19 5.66 15.56 26.54
C LEU A 19 4.78 14.30 26.41
N ILE A 20 3.87 14.07 27.35
CA ILE A 20 2.93 12.94 27.29
C ILE A 20 2.04 13.05 26.05
N GLY A 21 1.54 14.26 25.75
CA GLY A 21 0.75 14.53 24.55
C GLY A 21 1.50 14.22 23.26
N THR A 22 2.77 14.65 23.16
CA THR A 22 3.63 14.36 22.00
C THR A 22 3.90 12.86 21.86
N ILE A 23 4.22 12.16 22.96
CA ILE A 23 4.46 10.71 22.94
C ILE A 23 3.19 9.97 22.52
N GLY A 24 2.04 10.33 23.07
CA GLY A 24 0.74 9.77 22.70
C GLY A 24 0.42 10.00 21.22
N TYR A 25 0.63 11.21 20.72
CA TYR A 25 0.47 11.54 19.31
C TYR A 25 1.38 10.70 18.42
N MET A 26 2.68 10.62 18.74
CA MET A 26 3.64 9.81 18.00
C MET A 26 3.27 8.33 17.99
N TYR A 27 2.76 7.80 19.11
CA TYR A 27 2.35 6.40 19.20
C TYR A 27 1.11 6.11 18.34
N CYS A 28 0.12 7.02 18.35
CA CYS A 28 -1.10 6.90 17.54
C CYS A 28 -0.86 7.14 16.04
N HIS A 29 0.18 7.88 15.66
CA HIS A 29 0.54 8.15 14.27
C HIS A 29 1.76 7.36 13.79
N ARG A 30 2.18 6.36 14.57
CA ARG A 30 3.29 5.49 14.19
C ARG A 30 2.90 4.67 12.95
N SER A 31 3.72 4.75 11.91
CA SER A 31 3.65 3.85 10.76
C SER A 31 3.75 2.40 11.23
N ARG A 32 2.77 1.58 10.86
CA ARG A 32 2.75 0.14 11.10
C ARG A 32 2.67 -0.52 9.74
N TYR A 33 3.75 -1.18 9.33
CA TYR A 33 3.75 -2.02 8.14
C TYR A 33 3.48 -3.47 8.53
N TYR A 34 2.82 -4.21 7.65
CA TYR A 34 2.49 -5.61 7.85
C TYR A 34 3.47 -6.45 7.05
N GLU A 35 4.33 -7.20 7.74
CA GLU A 35 5.26 -8.09 7.07
C GLU A 35 4.63 -9.46 6.83
N TYR A 36 4.67 -9.94 5.58
CA TYR A 36 4.25 -11.30 5.25
C TYR A 36 5.47 -12.23 5.23
N GLN A 37 5.47 -13.22 6.13
CA GLN A 37 6.56 -14.19 6.29
C GLN A 37 6.22 -15.59 5.71
N GLY A 38 5.05 -15.75 5.09
CA GLY A 38 4.64 -17.03 4.51
C GLY A 38 5.31 -17.32 3.17
N ALA A 39 5.01 -18.50 2.63
CA ALA A 39 5.50 -18.92 1.32
C ALA A 39 4.86 -18.07 0.21
N MET A 40 5.68 -17.70 -0.77
CA MET A 40 5.22 -17.01 -1.97
C MET A 40 5.11 -17.97 -3.14
N THR A 41 4.16 -17.68 -4.02
CA THR A 41 3.98 -18.35 -5.30
C THR A 41 4.21 -17.35 -6.42
N THR A 42 4.93 -17.76 -7.45
CA THR A 42 4.97 -17.01 -8.71
C THR A 42 3.81 -17.46 -9.58
N TYR A 43 3.00 -16.50 -10.01
CA TYR A 43 1.92 -16.68 -10.96
C TYR A 43 2.34 -16.13 -12.31
N ILE A 44 2.15 -16.91 -13.36
CA ILE A 44 2.39 -16.43 -14.72
C ILE A 44 1.14 -15.69 -15.18
N GLY A 45 1.27 -14.38 -15.35
CA GLY A 45 0.28 -13.44 -15.85
C GLY A 45 0.21 -13.40 -17.37
N THR A 46 -0.98 -13.46 -17.97
CA THR A 46 -1.16 -13.10 -19.39
C THR A 46 -2.11 -11.92 -19.56
N TYR A 47 -1.77 -11.00 -20.47
CA TYR A 47 -2.60 -9.86 -20.85
C TYR A 47 -2.71 -9.78 -22.37
N HIS A 48 -3.94 -9.64 -22.87
CA HIS A 48 -4.22 -9.61 -24.30
C HIS A 48 -4.59 -8.19 -24.72
N LYS A 49 -3.85 -7.62 -25.69
CA LYS A 49 -4.13 -6.29 -26.24
C LYS A 49 -3.60 -6.17 -27.67
N ASP A 50 -4.42 -5.63 -28.57
CA ASP A 50 -4.06 -5.35 -29.98
C ASP A 50 -3.42 -6.58 -30.69
N GLU A 51 -4.09 -7.73 -30.61
CA GLU A 51 -3.64 -9.04 -31.15
C GLU A 51 -2.33 -9.59 -30.55
N LYS A 52 -1.76 -8.92 -29.55
CA LYS A 52 -0.55 -9.35 -28.84
C LYS A 52 -0.93 -9.96 -27.50
N ILE A 53 -0.12 -10.93 -27.09
CA ILE A 53 -0.17 -11.54 -25.76
C ILE A 53 1.10 -11.13 -25.03
N TYR A 54 0.93 -10.47 -23.89
CA TYR A 54 2.01 -10.10 -22.98
C TYR A 54 2.01 -11.08 -21.82
N THR A 55 3.19 -11.52 -21.40
CA THR A 55 3.37 -12.45 -20.28
C THR A 55 4.23 -11.80 -19.20
N PHE A 56 3.82 -11.98 -17.94
CA PHE A 56 4.50 -11.40 -16.78
C PHE A 56 4.60 -12.45 -15.68
N ASP A 57 5.60 -12.33 -14.83
CA ASP A 57 5.68 -13.12 -13.60
C ASP A 57 5.25 -12.24 -12.42
N PHE A 58 4.19 -12.65 -11.73
CA PHE A 58 3.69 -11.98 -10.54
C PHE A 58 4.00 -12.80 -9.30
N LYS A 59 4.76 -12.25 -8.36
CA LYS A 59 4.83 -12.85 -7.02
C LYS A 59 3.54 -12.55 -6.28
N GLY A 60 3.03 -13.56 -5.58
CA GLY A 60 1.83 -13.42 -4.77
C GLY A 60 1.70 -14.51 -3.73
N PHE A 61 0.64 -14.39 -2.94
CA PHE A 61 0.25 -15.38 -1.96
C PHE A 61 -1.25 -15.30 -1.71
N GLN A 62 -1.80 -16.36 -1.11
CA GLN A 62 -3.17 -16.36 -0.63
C GLN A 62 -3.17 -16.22 0.89
N LYS A 63 -4.03 -15.34 1.41
CA LYS A 63 -4.24 -15.16 2.84
C LYS A 63 -5.69 -14.79 3.09
N ASP A 64 -6.33 -15.48 4.04
CA ASP A 64 -7.71 -15.24 4.47
C ASP A 64 -8.69 -15.22 3.26
N ASP A 65 -8.58 -16.23 2.40
CA ASP A 65 -9.33 -16.40 1.14
C ASP A 65 -9.15 -15.27 0.10
N GLN A 66 -8.17 -14.38 0.30
CA GLN A 66 -7.84 -13.31 -0.63
C GLN A 66 -6.48 -13.57 -1.28
N TYR A 67 -6.40 -13.29 -2.57
CA TYR A 67 -5.12 -13.27 -3.27
C TYR A 67 -4.48 -11.90 -3.13
N TYR A 68 -3.17 -11.92 -2.88
CA TYR A 68 -2.32 -10.74 -2.84
C TYR A 68 -1.27 -10.87 -3.94
N LEU A 69 -1.12 -9.83 -4.74
CA LEU A 69 -0.12 -9.78 -5.81
C LEU A 69 0.86 -8.63 -5.57
N SER A 70 2.08 -8.83 -6.03
CA SER A 70 3.11 -7.81 -5.94
C SER A 70 2.78 -6.63 -6.84
N LEU A 71 2.65 -5.48 -6.23
CA LEU A 71 2.54 -4.21 -6.92
C LEU A 71 3.81 -3.94 -7.75
N ASN A 72 4.99 -4.25 -7.22
CA ASN A 72 6.26 -4.10 -7.94
C ASN A 72 6.24 -4.82 -9.30
N ASP A 73 5.72 -6.04 -9.34
CA ASP A 73 5.68 -6.85 -10.56
C ASP A 73 4.59 -6.35 -11.55
N LEU A 74 3.53 -5.70 -11.05
CA LEU A 74 2.48 -5.07 -11.86
C LEU A 74 2.97 -3.86 -12.66
N TYR A 75 4.15 -3.31 -12.38
CA TYR A 75 4.73 -2.18 -13.12
C TYR A 75 4.77 -2.45 -14.63
N ASN A 76 5.26 -3.62 -15.04
CA ASN A 76 5.43 -3.96 -16.45
C ASN A 76 4.10 -3.87 -17.22
N TRP A 77 3.01 -4.23 -16.55
CA TRP A 77 1.70 -4.13 -17.14
C TRP A 77 1.21 -2.68 -17.27
N PHE A 78 1.38 -1.85 -16.23
CA PHE A 78 0.99 -0.43 -16.32
C PHE A 78 1.76 0.33 -17.40
N VAL A 79 3.03 0.00 -17.65
CA VAL A 79 3.81 0.59 -18.76
C VAL A 79 3.24 0.24 -20.13
N ILE A 80 2.65 -0.95 -20.29
CA ILE A 80 2.01 -1.36 -21.55
C ILE A 80 0.67 -0.63 -21.74
N GLN A 81 -0.01 -0.28 -20.66
CA GLN A 81 -1.24 0.50 -20.71
C GLN A 81 -0.95 1.99 -20.94
N ASP A 82 0.09 2.52 -20.29
CA ASP A 82 0.50 3.92 -20.33
C ASP A 82 2.02 4.03 -20.39
N GLN A 83 2.52 4.45 -21.57
CA GLN A 83 3.95 4.59 -21.83
C GLN A 83 4.63 5.67 -20.97
N ASN A 84 3.86 6.60 -20.39
CA ASN A 84 4.37 7.65 -19.52
C ASN A 84 4.29 7.27 -18.03
N ALA A 85 3.85 6.06 -17.71
CA ALA A 85 3.70 5.60 -16.34
C ALA A 85 5.03 5.62 -15.59
N LYS A 86 5.03 6.20 -14.39
CA LYS A 86 6.16 6.16 -13.46
C LYS A 86 5.73 5.47 -12.19
N VAL A 87 6.46 4.43 -11.81
CA VAL A 87 6.22 3.69 -10.57
C VAL A 87 7.49 3.71 -9.73
N TYR A 88 7.37 4.15 -8.48
CA TYR A 88 8.48 4.19 -7.55
C TYR A 88 8.01 4.01 -6.12
N VAL A 89 8.96 3.66 -5.24
CA VAL A 89 8.73 3.51 -3.81
C VAL A 89 9.48 4.62 -3.08
N ASP A 90 8.74 5.49 -2.38
CA ASP A 90 9.31 6.43 -1.42
C ASP A 90 9.33 5.77 -0.04
N TYR A 91 10.46 5.13 0.28
CA TYR A 91 10.65 4.45 1.56
C TYR A 91 10.62 5.43 2.75
N GLY A 92 11.01 6.70 2.57
CA GLY A 92 10.94 7.70 3.64
C GLY A 92 9.51 8.01 4.04
N LYS A 93 8.58 7.92 3.07
CA LYS A 93 7.14 8.10 3.29
C LYS A 93 6.35 6.80 3.41
N HIS A 94 7.01 5.64 3.34
CA HIS A 94 6.36 4.33 3.30
C HIS A 94 5.24 4.24 2.24
N THR A 95 5.49 4.83 1.07
CA THR A 95 4.48 4.96 0.02
C THR A 95 5.01 4.44 -1.32
N MET A 96 4.26 3.56 -1.98
CA MET A 96 4.44 3.24 -3.39
C MET A 96 3.55 4.14 -4.25
N VAL A 97 4.12 4.75 -5.27
CA VAL A 97 3.43 5.72 -6.11
C VAL A 97 3.33 5.17 -7.53
N TYR A 98 2.12 5.14 -8.06
CA TYR A 98 1.84 4.93 -9.48
C TYR A 98 1.38 6.25 -10.08
N GLN A 99 2.24 6.90 -10.85
CA GLN A 99 1.90 8.08 -11.64
C GLN A 99 1.54 7.62 -13.04
N LEU A 100 0.25 7.58 -13.34
CA LEU A 100 -0.29 7.34 -14.68
C LEU A 100 -0.68 8.68 -15.32
N HIS A 101 -0.99 8.69 -16.61
CA HIS A 101 -1.34 9.87 -17.40
C HIS A 101 -2.46 10.70 -16.76
N ASP A 102 -3.53 10.01 -16.31
CA ASP A 102 -4.74 10.65 -15.81
C ASP A 102 -4.82 10.73 -14.28
N VAL A 103 -4.01 9.94 -13.56
CA VAL A 103 -4.19 9.73 -12.13
C VAL A 103 -2.89 9.33 -11.46
N THR A 104 -2.68 9.83 -10.24
CA THR A 104 -1.62 9.36 -9.35
C THR A 104 -2.22 8.61 -8.17
N TYR A 105 -1.81 7.37 -7.99
CA TYR A 105 -2.14 6.56 -6.82
C TYR A 105 -0.96 6.56 -5.84
N HIS A 106 -1.27 6.83 -4.57
CA HIS A 106 -0.35 6.73 -3.45
C HIS A 106 -0.80 5.58 -2.55
N ILE A 107 0.01 4.54 -2.48
CA ILE A 107 -0.25 3.31 -1.72
C ILE A 107 0.65 3.37 -0.47
N ASP A 108 0.08 3.89 0.62
CA ASP A 108 0.74 4.08 1.91
C ASP A 108 0.67 2.79 2.72
N PHE A 109 1.73 1.98 2.59
CA PHE A 109 1.88 0.70 3.28
C PHE A 109 2.27 0.86 4.76
N GLY A 110 2.49 2.09 5.23
CA GLY A 110 2.66 2.40 6.65
C GLY A 110 1.35 2.65 7.38
N ARG A 111 0.27 2.92 6.63
CA ARG A 111 -1.05 3.27 7.18
C ARG A 111 -2.20 2.41 6.66
N ASP A 112 -1.91 1.46 5.76
CA ASP A 112 -2.94 0.68 5.04
C ASP A 112 -3.91 1.60 4.27
N GLU A 113 -3.38 2.61 3.58
CA GLU A 113 -4.18 3.58 2.85
C GLU A 113 -3.83 3.63 1.37
N ILE A 114 -4.86 3.78 0.53
CA ILE A 114 -4.73 4.06 -0.90
C ILE A 114 -5.36 5.43 -1.15
N ARG A 115 -4.56 6.38 -1.64
CA ARG A 115 -4.99 7.75 -1.91
C ARG A 115 -4.87 8.08 -3.40
N TYR A 116 -5.92 8.64 -3.99
CA TYR A 116 -5.97 9.06 -5.39
C TYR A 116 -7.12 10.03 -5.60
N ASN A 117 -6.96 11.03 -6.46
CA ASN A 117 -8.01 12.01 -6.81
C ASN A 117 -8.75 12.63 -5.59
N GLY A 118 -8.01 12.94 -4.52
CA GLY A 118 -8.58 13.46 -3.27
C GLY A 118 -9.32 12.44 -2.39
N ASN A 119 -9.49 11.20 -2.86
CA ASN A 119 -10.06 10.10 -2.09
C ASN A 119 -8.98 9.40 -1.26
N CYS A 120 -9.39 8.83 -0.11
CA CYS A 120 -8.57 7.98 0.73
C CYS A 120 -9.36 6.74 1.15
N ILE A 121 -8.83 5.57 0.81
CA ILE A 121 -9.41 4.28 1.16
C ILE A 121 -8.48 3.63 2.18
N ASN A 122 -9.00 3.36 3.37
CA ASN A 122 -8.29 2.59 4.38
C ASN A 122 -8.64 1.10 4.19
N VAL A 123 -7.67 0.28 3.81
CA VAL A 123 -7.87 -1.14 3.51
C VAL A 123 -8.08 -1.99 4.77
N SER A 124 -7.54 -1.54 5.90
CA SER A 124 -7.68 -2.24 7.20
C SER A 124 -9.13 -2.32 7.68
N LYS A 125 -10.02 -1.44 7.20
CA LYS A 125 -11.47 -1.50 7.49
C LYS A 125 -12.13 -2.80 7.03
N ASN A 126 -11.54 -3.51 6.08
CA ASN A 126 -12.05 -4.79 5.57
C ASN A 126 -11.21 -5.99 6.07
N ASN A 127 -10.46 -5.85 7.17
CA ASN A 127 -9.49 -6.85 7.65
C ASN A 127 -8.43 -7.25 6.59
N GLN A 128 -8.12 -6.34 5.66
CA GLN A 128 -7.07 -6.52 4.68
C GLN A 128 -5.95 -5.52 4.95
N HIS A 129 -4.72 -5.89 4.61
CA HIS A 129 -3.55 -5.06 4.86
C HIS A 129 -2.70 -4.96 3.60
N ILE A 130 -1.91 -3.90 3.52
CA ILE A 130 -0.86 -3.77 2.51
C ILE A 130 0.37 -4.46 3.11
N TYR A 131 0.76 -5.57 2.50
CA TYR A 131 1.86 -6.38 3.01
C TYR A 131 3.19 -5.98 2.38
N ILE A 132 4.26 -6.06 3.15
CA ILE A 132 5.64 -6.00 2.66
C ILE A 132 6.24 -7.38 2.84
N SER A 133 6.98 -7.84 1.85
CA SER A 133 7.83 -9.02 2.00
C SER A 133 8.91 -9.04 0.94
N HIS A 134 10.15 -9.33 1.36
CA HIS A 134 11.33 -9.31 0.49
C HIS A 134 11.47 -8.00 -0.31
N LYS A 135 11.17 -6.84 0.31
CA LYS A 135 11.17 -5.49 -0.30
C LYS A 135 10.11 -5.24 -1.39
N ASN A 136 9.23 -6.21 -1.64
CA ASN A 136 8.07 -6.04 -2.49
C ASN A 136 6.85 -5.68 -1.65
N ILE A 137 5.96 -4.90 -2.26
CA ILE A 137 4.70 -4.45 -1.66
C ILE A 137 3.58 -5.23 -2.32
N TYR A 138 2.66 -5.73 -1.52
CA TYR A 138 1.58 -6.63 -1.92
C TYR A 138 0.24 -6.03 -1.51
N LEU A 139 -0.69 -6.05 -2.45
CA LEU A 139 -2.06 -5.57 -2.25
C LEU A 139 -3.02 -6.66 -2.67
N SER A 140 -4.19 -6.71 -2.02
CA SER A 140 -5.21 -7.68 -2.41
C SER A 140 -5.67 -7.41 -3.85
N VAL A 141 -5.91 -8.49 -4.59
CA VAL A 141 -6.38 -8.44 -5.98
C VAL A 141 -7.65 -7.60 -6.08
N TYR A 142 -8.55 -7.69 -5.10
CA TYR A 142 -9.75 -6.86 -5.02
C TYR A 142 -9.48 -5.36 -5.15
N TYR A 143 -8.50 -4.82 -4.39
CA TYR A 143 -8.17 -3.39 -4.48
C TYR A 143 -7.40 -3.05 -5.75
N ILE A 144 -6.58 -3.97 -6.25
CA ILE A 144 -5.90 -3.80 -7.54
C ILE A 144 -6.96 -3.61 -8.63
N GLU A 145 -7.87 -4.57 -8.78
CA GLU A 145 -8.99 -4.52 -9.75
C GLU A 145 -9.84 -3.27 -9.60
N LYS A 146 -10.32 -3.01 -8.38
CA LYS A 146 -11.28 -1.93 -8.15
C LYS A 146 -10.68 -0.55 -8.35
N ILE A 147 -9.44 -0.33 -7.92
CA ILE A 147 -8.84 1.01 -7.84
C ILE A 147 -7.85 1.24 -8.97
N LEU A 148 -6.86 0.36 -9.11
CA LEU A 148 -5.79 0.54 -10.07
C LEU A 148 -6.25 0.19 -11.49
N LEU A 149 -7.13 -0.81 -11.61
CA LEU A 149 -7.67 -1.28 -12.91
C LEU A 149 -9.05 -0.74 -13.21
N LYS A 150 -9.61 0.07 -12.31
CA LYS A 150 -10.90 0.75 -12.45
C LYS A 150 -12.08 -0.20 -12.76
N ASN A 151 -11.96 -1.49 -12.43
CA ASN A 151 -12.85 -2.57 -12.85
C ASN A 151 -12.97 -2.77 -14.37
N GLU A 152 -12.07 -2.18 -15.17
CA GLU A 152 -12.02 -2.38 -16.61
C GLU A 152 -11.33 -3.70 -16.97
N ASN A 153 -10.36 -4.12 -16.15
CA ASN A 153 -9.68 -5.40 -16.28
C ASN A 153 -9.88 -6.23 -15.00
N GLN A 154 -10.04 -7.55 -15.16
CA GLN A 154 -10.15 -8.52 -14.06
C GLN A 154 -8.97 -9.48 -14.07
N ILE A 155 -8.49 -9.85 -12.89
CA ILE A 155 -7.41 -10.81 -12.67
C ILE A 155 -8.03 -12.13 -12.19
N LYS A 156 -8.05 -13.13 -13.07
CA LYS A 156 -8.48 -14.49 -12.74
C LYS A 156 -7.27 -15.35 -12.43
N ILE A 157 -7.30 -16.09 -11.32
CA ILE A 157 -6.22 -17.00 -10.92
C ILE A 157 -6.67 -18.45 -11.13
N GLU A 158 -6.04 -19.16 -12.06
CA GLU A 158 -6.34 -20.52 -12.46
C GLU A 158 -5.08 -21.38 -12.46
N ASN A 159 -5.03 -22.49 -11.71
CA ASN A 159 -3.93 -23.47 -11.78
C ASN A 159 -2.51 -22.86 -11.72
N LYS A 160 -2.29 -21.86 -10.85
CA LYS A 160 -1.05 -21.06 -10.70
C LYS A 160 -0.73 -20.10 -11.87
N THR A 161 -1.64 -19.90 -12.78
CA THR A 161 -1.61 -18.86 -13.82
C THR A 161 -2.56 -17.74 -13.43
N ALA A 162 -2.19 -16.50 -13.71
CA ALA A 162 -3.07 -15.34 -13.62
C ALA A 162 -3.43 -14.89 -15.04
N ILE A 163 -4.71 -14.63 -15.30
CA ILE A 163 -5.20 -14.14 -16.59
C ILE A 163 -5.81 -12.78 -16.35
N ILE A 164 -5.34 -11.77 -17.08
CA ILE A 164 -5.88 -10.42 -17.06
C ILE A 164 -6.77 -10.26 -18.30
N SER A 165 -8.08 -10.15 -18.07
CA SER A 165 -9.11 -10.01 -19.11
C SER A 165 -9.79 -8.66 -19.06
#